data_AF-A0A847T552-F1
#
_entry.id   AF-A0A847T552-F1
#
_cell.length_a   1.000
_cell.length_b   1.000
_cell.length_c   1.000
_cell.angle_alpha   90.00
_cell.angle_beta   90.00
_cell.angle_gamma   90.00
#
_symmetry.space_group_name_H-M   'P 1'
#
loop_
_entity.id
_entity.type
_entity.pdbx_description
1 polymer ?
#
loop_
_entity_poly.entity_id
_entity_poly.type
_entity_poly.pdbx_seq_one_letter_code
_entity_poly.pdbx_strand_id
1 'polypeptide(L)'
;MGMHERRTGFLVAMTLWMLVVAMIALAIPWGAGGAVTLTPEQEGTLAEKYSPTLYFHGGEEVYPVAVSYFINNSNLNESVADTAVLITADPTSAGLASYSSTTRNFYLDNQLGTIEDRGIIDAYRSNESSLGYTVYSHVTTDGTQVAVQYWFFYVFNFGTYNDHEGDWEMIEVILDDDLEPIMVGYSQHEAGQQAAWSQVEKAGDGPVAYVAKGSHANYFRSFQGKMGPAQDEVAGNGKVLRPVDYDLVVLGETGAGNRPADQGWIDYSGRWGDWGNQTSDFMGQRGPQGPAYRMAGTMWSGLGWADSREALDEWVLTLELLLSFMWLILVALLIIALVLMVGRIMVKRRKGEQIKPIISLLDFSGGTGQKIGNILVIAGVVLGLIGAFLPFYEASANVQTGQFATDGYQRVLLVDGISGISINTLIQGGVQQIAALPFPIWALIVVGLLAFIMSLVAQRPRRAGLKYLTRGIALLLPLIITLVVVGSLVGLLSGFNVPIGDASMEEVLSTIASNPLGGDVEVVTPDYGTVGLLWGIGIGAYVLTVAGLLLIAGGVLVLMSRKREAAPATTMPQEIQS
;
A
#
# COMPACT_ATOMS: atom_id res chain seq x y z
N MET A 1 35.25 -50.85 54.63
CA MET A 1 35.17 -50.26 53.28
C MET A 1 34.09 -49.20 53.30
N GLY A 2 34.56 -47.94 53.32
CA GLY A 2 33.83 -46.78 53.83
C GLY A 2 32.93 -46.13 52.79
N MET A 3 32.01 -45.29 53.28
CA MET A 3 31.09 -44.45 52.51
C MET A 3 31.74 -43.70 51.33
N HIS A 4 33.05 -43.48 51.40
CA HIS A 4 33.87 -42.87 50.36
C HIS A 4 34.03 -43.74 49.09
N GLU A 5 34.14 -45.07 49.23
CA GLU A 5 34.28 -46.01 48.10
C GLU A 5 32.96 -46.20 47.33
N ARG A 6 31.81 -46.08 48.02
CA ARG A 6 30.49 -46.12 47.37
C ARG A 6 30.21 -44.84 46.57
N ARG A 7 30.71 -43.68 47.01
CA ARG A 7 30.57 -42.41 46.28
C ARG A 7 31.45 -42.34 45.04
N THR A 8 32.70 -42.83 45.11
CA THR A 8 33.57 -42.92 43.93
C THR A 8 33.06 -43.94 42.91
N GLY A 9 32.54 -45.10 43.36
CA GLY A 9 31.91 -46.07 42.45
C GLY A 9 30.67 -45.52 41.73
N PHE A 10 29.83 -44.74 42.44
CA PHE A 10 28.64 -44.12 41.85
C PHE A 10 29.00 -43.01 40.87
N LEU A 11 29.99 -42.14 41.18
CA LEU A 11 30.47 -41.13 40.25
C LEU A 11 31.10 -41.77 39.00
N VAL A 12 31.95 -42.78 39.14
CA VAL A 12 32.58 -43.47 38.00
C VAL A 12 31.53 -44.14 37.11
N ALA A 13 30.52 -44.79 37.70
CA ALA A 13 29.41 -45.36 36.95
C ALA A 13 28.60 -44.30 36.21
N MET A 14 28.36 -43.14 36.81
CA MET A 14 27.64 -42.02 36.19
C MET A 14 28.46 -41.40 35.05
N THR A 15 29.77 -41.25 35.21
CA THR A 15 30.67 -40.75 34.15
C THR A 15 30.76 -41.73 32.97
N LEU A 16 30.81 -43.05 33.25
CA LEU A 16 30.76 -44.09 32.22
C LEU A 16 29.40 -44.11 31.50
N TRP A 17 28.29 -43.92 32.22
CA TRP A 17 26.96 -43.83 31.62
C TRP A 17 26.83 -42.58 30.74
N MET A 18 27.33 -41.42 31.19
CA MET A 18 27.34 -40.19 30.39
C MET A 18 28.25 -40.32 29.16
N LEU A 19 29.38 -41.02 29.26
CA LEU A 19 30.25 -41.31 28.11
C LEU A 19 29.58 -42.26 27.11
N VAL A 20 28.83 -43.26 27.56
CA VAL A 20 28.08 -44.15 26.67
C VAL A 20 26.92 -43.41 26.01
N VAL A 21 26.19 -42.57 26.74
CA VAL A 21 25.14 -41.72 26.16
C VAL A 21 25.72 -40.71 25.17
N ALA A 22 26.88 -40.11 25.45
CA ALA A 22 27.58 -39.22 24.53
C ALA A 22 28.08 -39.97 23.27
N MET A 23 28.59 -41.20 23.42
CA MET A 23 29.00 -42.02 22.28
C MET A 23 27.81 -42.54 21.46
N ILE A 24 26.66 -42.81 22.07
CA ILE A 24 25.42 -43.15 21.36
C ILE A 24 24.88 -41.91 20.63
N ALA A 25 24.93 -40.71 21.25
CA ALA A 25 24.54 -39.45 20.60
C ALA A 25 25.47 -39.07 19.44
N LEU A 26 26.76 -39.43 19.50
CA LEU A 26 27.74 -39.27 18.41
C LEU A 26 27.66 -40.38 17.35
N ALA A 27 26.95 -41.48 17.63
CA ALA A 27 26.74 -42.60 16.70
C ALA A 27 25.35 -42.56 16.03
N ILE A 28 24.50 -41.58 16.37
CA ILE A 28 23.38 -41.20 15.51
C ILE A 28 24.03 -40.51 14.31
N PRO A 29 23.92 -41.06 13.09
CA PRO A 29 24.31 -40.30 11.92
C PRO A 29 23.42 -39.06 11.93
N TRP A 30 23.97 -37.89 12.27
CA TRP A 30 23.43 -36.66 11.72
C TRP A 30 23.54 -36.87 10.23
N GLY A 31 22.40 -37.14 9.59
CA GLY A 31 22.33 -37.12 8.14
C GLY A 31 22.88 -35.76 7.75
N ALA A 32 24.08 -35.73 7.17
CA ALA A 32 24.39 -34.65 6.26
C ALA A 32 23.32 -34.80 5.18
N GLY A 33 22.29 -33.93 5.22
CA GLY A 33 21.28 -33.86 4.18
C GLY A 33 22.02 -33.85 2.85
N GLY A 34 21.79 -34.86 2.03
CA GLY A 34 22.35 -34.89 0.69
C GLY A 34 21.80 -33.69 -0.07
N ALA A 35 22.61 -33.08 -0.95
CA ALA A 35 22.13 -31.99 -1.77
C ALA A 35 20.86 -32.42 -2.53
N VAL A 36 19.75 -31.69 -2.36
CA VAL A 36 18.48 -31.92 -3.05
C VAL A 36 18.72 -31.84 -4.55
N THR A 37 18.54 -32.98 -5.23
CA THR A 37 18.59 -33.07 -6.70
C THR A 37 17.23 -33.59 -7.17
N LEU A 38 16.61 -32.87 -8.11
CA LEU A 38 15.29 -33.22 -8.64
C LEU A 38 15.42 -33.77 -10.05
N THR A 39 14.54 -34.71 -10.39
CA THR A 39 14.29 -35.13 -11.76
C THR A 39 13.19 -34.26 -12.38
N PRO A 40 13.11 -34.15 -13.72
CA PRO A 40 12.03 -33.39 -14.38
C PRO A 40 10.61 -33.84 -13.99
N GLU A 41 10.42 -35.13 -13.67
CA GLU A 41 9.14 -35.66 -13.19
C GLU A 41 8.82 -35.16 -11.77
N GLN A 42 9.82 -35.06 -10.90
CA GLN A 42 9.66 -34.49 -9.56
C GLN A 42 9.40 -32.98 -9.61
N GLU A 43 10.10 -32.26 -10.49
CA GLU A 43 9.84 -30.83 -10.76
C GLU A 43 8.39 -30.62 -11.19
N GLY A 44 7.92 -31.38 -12.18
CA GLY A 44 6.53 -31.35 -12.62
C GLY A 44 5.53 -31.67 -11.51
N THR A 45 5.83 -32.67 -10.68
CA THR A 45 4.98 -33.05 -9.54
C THR A 45 4.88 -31.92 -8.51
N LEU A 46 5.99 -31.23 -8.19
CA LEU A 46 6.00 -30.11 -7.26
C LEU A 46 5.25 -28.90 -7.83
N ALA A 47 5.45 -28.60 -9.12
CA ALA A 47 4.74 -27.56 -9.84
C ALA A 47 3.22 -27.79 -9.85
N GLU A 48 2.76 -29.03 -10.07
CA GLU A 48 1.33 -29.35 -10.01
C GLU A 48 0.79 -29.29 -8.58
N LYS A 49 1.52 -29.84 -7.60
CA LYS A 49 1.09 -29.92 -6.20
C LYS A 49 0.85 -28.53 -5.60
N TYR A 50 1.78 -27.60 -5.82
CA TYR A 50 1.73 -26.27 -5.21
C TYR A 50 1.14 -25.20 -6.13
N SER A 51 0.44 -25.60 -7.20
CA SER A 51 -0.15 -24.67 -8.18
C SER A 51 -1.12 -23.67 -7.54
N PRO A 52 -0.98 -22.36 -7.82
CA PRO A 52 -1.73 -21.32 -7.12
C PRO A 52 -3.20 -21.25 -7.57
N THR A 53 -4.05 -20.80 -6.66
CA THR A 53 -5.40 -20.34 -7.00
C THR A 53 -5.44 -18.82 -7.01
N LEU A 54 -5.82 -18.24 -8.15
CA LEU A 54 -5.84 -16.80 -8.36
C LEU A 54 -7.28 -16.26 -8.22
N TYR A 55 -7.49 -15.34 -7.28
CA TYR A 55 -8.73 -14.60 -7.12
C TYR A 55 -8.58 -13.22 -7.70
N PHE A 56 -9.36 -12.90 -8.73
CA PHE A 56 -9.32 -11.60 -9.37
C PHE A 56 -10.37 -10.66 -8.79
N HIS A 57 -10.10 -9.36 -8.91
CA HIS A 57 -11.10 -8.33 -8.69
C HIS A 57 -12.24 -8.45 -9.72
N GLY A 58 -13.48 -8.14 -9.31
CA GLY A 58 -14.68 -8.25 -10.17
C GLY A 58 -14.73 -7.32 -11.39
N GLY A 59 -13.80 -6.36 -11.45
CA GLY A 59 -13.61 -5.47 -12.59
C GLY A 59 -12.36 -5.77 -13.42
N GLU A 60 -11.71 -6.92 -13.21
CA GLU A 60 -10.55 -7.33 -14.01
C GLU A 60 -10.96 -7.72 -15.43
N GLU A 61 -10.18 -7.27 -16.41
CA GLU A 61 -10.41 -7.47 -17.83
C GLU A 61 -9.37 -8.39 -18.47
N VAL A 62 -8.14 -8.41 -17.95
CA VAL A 62 -7.00 -9.16 -18.51
C VAL A 62 -6.59 -10.28 -17.56
N TYR A 63 -6.48 -11.50 -18.09
CA TYR A 63 -6.08 -12.69 -17.32
C TYR A 63 -4.81 -13.32 -17.91
N PRO A 64 -4.09 -14.19 -17.17
CA PRO A 64 -2.86 -14.80 -17.63
C PRO A 64 -3.04 -15.53 -18.96
N VAL A 65 -2.15 -15.31 -19.92
CA VAL A 65 -2.27 -15.83 -21.28
C VAL A 65 -0.92 -16.30 -21.83
N ALA A 66 -0.96 -17.18 -22.83
CA ALA A 66 0.24 -17.64 -23.50
C ALA A 66 1.05 -16.47 -24.10
N VAL A 67 2.37 -16.44 -23.88
CA VAL A 67 3.27 -15.39 -24.39
C VAL A 67 3.31 -15.38 -25.92
N SER A 68 3.04 -16.53 -26.54
CA SER A 68 2.93 -16.66 -27.99
C SER A 68 1.85 -15.74 -28.57
N TYR A 69 0.76 -15.49 -27.84
CA TYR A 69 -0.25 -14.52 -28.27
C TYR A 69 0.34 -13.12 -28.35
N PHE A 70 1.10 -12.68 -27.35
CA PHE A 70 1.73 -11.37 -27.36
C PHE A 70 2.81 -11.27 -28.45
N ILE A 71 3.72 -12.23 -28.51
CA ILE A 71 4.80 -12.30 -29.52
C ILE A 71 4.22 -12.22 -30.94
N ASN A 72 3.18 -13.00 -31.25
CA ASN A 72 2.58 -13.02 -32.59
C ASN A 72 1.87 -11.71 -32.98
N ASN A 73 1.59 -10.85 -32.01
CA ASN A 73 0.95 -9.56 -32.22
C ASN A 73 1.92 -8.40 -31.98
N SER A 74 3.23 -8.64 -31.93
CA SER A 74 4.25 -7.62 -31.68
C SER A 74 5.28 -7.53 -32.79
N ASN A 75 5.83 -6.34 -32.99
CA ASN A 75 7.13 -6.15 -33.64
C ASN A 75 8.25 -6.42 -32.64
N LEU A 76 9.42 -6.86 -33.12
CA LEU A 76 10.67 -6.76 -32.36
C LEU A 76 11.46 -5.55 -32.86
N ASN A 77 11.77 -4.65 -31.94
CA ASN A 77 12.50 -3.40 -32.19
C ASN A 77 13.76 -3.31 -31.31
N GLU A 78 14.64 -2.38 -31.65
CA GLU A 78 15.73 -1.89 -30.79
C GLU A 78 15.68 -0.37 -30.68
N SER A 79 15.86 0.16 -29.47
CA SER A 79 16.02 1.59 -29.26
C SER A 79 17.49 1.98 -29.37
N VAL A 80 17.83 2.73 -30.43
CA VAL A 80 19.19 3.25 -30.68
C VAL A 80 19.15 4.77 -30.59
N ALA A 81 19.79 5.33 -29.55
CA ALA A 81 19.74 6.76 -29.26
C ALA A 81 18.31 7.32 -29.21
N ASP A 82 17.43 6.63 -28.47
CA ASP A 82 15.99 6.93 -28.32
C ASP A 82 15.20 6.94 -29.64
N THR A 83 15.71 6.26 -30.66
CA THR A 83 15.01 6.04 -31.94
C THR A 83 14.71 4.56 -32.14
N ALA A 84 13.46 4.25 -32.44
CA ALA A 84 13.00 2.91 -32.76
C ALA A 84 13.61 2.39 -34.08
N VAL A 85 14.26 1.24 -34.03
CA VAL A 85 14.77 0.50 -35.19
C VAL A 85 14.08 -0.86 -35.26
N LEU A 86 13.29 -1.08 -36.32
CA LEU A 86 12.62 -2.36 -36.55
C LEU A 86 13.63 -3.46 -36.88
N ILE A 87 13.59 -4.56 -36.13
CA ILE A 87 14.39 -5.76 -36.38
C ILE A 87 13.59 -6.76 -37.20
N THR A 88 12.38 -7.09 -36.75
CA THR A 88 11.45 -7.97 -37.47
C THR A 88 10.01 -7.62 -37.09
N ALA A 89 9.12 -7.66 -38.07
CA ALA A 89 7.69 -7.47 -37.86
C ALA A 89 6.96 -8.73 -37.38
N ASP A 90 7.62 -9.89 -37.49
CA ASP A 90 7.06 -11.20 -37.18
C ASP A 90 8.03 -12.00 -36.28
N PRO A 91 8.25 -11.59 -35.02
CA PRO A 91 9.07 -12.34 -34.09
C PRO A 91 8.43 -13.70 -33.78
N THR A 92 9.26 -14.66 -33.37
CA THR A 92 8.80 -15.98 -32.94
C THR A 92 9.46 -16.33 -31.61
N SER A 93 8.81 -17.15 -30.79
CA SER A 93 9.35 -17.63 -29.52
C SER A 93 10.78 -18.19 -29.66
N ALA A 94 11.03 -19.01 -30.67
CA ALA A 94 12.37 -19.57 -30.92
C ALA A 94 13.38 -18.51 -31.39
N GLY A 95 12.94 -17.56 -32.22
CA GLY A 95 13.81 -16.49 -32.73
C GLY A 95 14.27 -15.53 -31.64
N LEU A 96 13.42 -15.27 -30.63
CA LEU A 96 13.74 -14.37 -29.52
C LEU A 96 14.96 -14.82 -28.70
N ALA A 97 15.31 -16.12 -28.72
CA ALA A 97 16.50 -16.64 -28.05
C ALA A 97 17.82 -16.02 -28.55
N SER A 98 17.82 -15.43 -29.75
CA SER A 98 19.00 -14.77 -30.33
C SER A 98 19.23 -13.35 -29.79
N TYR A 99 18.33 -12.83 -28.96
CA TYR A 99 18.32 -11.44 -28.48
C TYR A 99 18.49 -11.40 -26.94
N SER A 100 19.59 -11.99 -26.48
CA SER A 100 19.94 -12.18 -25.05
C SER A 100 20.94 -11.15 -24.50
N SER A 101 21.35 -10.18 -25.32
CA SER A 101 22.37 -9.18 -24.98
C SER A 101 21.79 -8.05 -24.13
N THR A 102 22.12 -8.03 -22.85
CA THR A 102 21.68 -6.98 -21.88
C THR A 102 22.24 -5.59 -22.14
N THR A 103 23.25 -5.46 -23.01
CA THR A 103 23.82 -4.17 -23.43
C THR A 103 23.03 -3.50 -24.57
N ARG A 104 22.01 -4.19 -25.10
CA ARG A 104 21.17 -3.69 -26.20
C ARG A 104 19.73 -3.53 -25.72
N ASN A 105 19.07 -2.52 -26.25
CA ASN A 105 17.75 -2.08 -25.82
C ASN A 105 16.66 -2.67 -26.71
N PHE A 106 16.52 -3.99 -26.70
CA PHE A 106 15.46 -4.67 -27.44
C PHE A 106 14.11 -4.51 -26.74
N TYR A 107 13.04 -4.43 -27.52
CA TYR A 107 11.69 -4.41 -26.98
C TYR A 107 10.67 -4.99 -27.97
N LEU A 108 9.61 -5.57 -27.42
CA LEU A 108 8.43 -6.02 -28.16
C LEU A 108 7.37 -4.92 -28.14
N ASP A 109 6.87 -4.54 -29.30
CA ASP A 109 5.93 -3.42 -29.48
C ASP A 109 4.64 -3.96 -30.10
N ASN A 110 3.52 -3.88 -29.38
CA ASN A 110 2.26 -4.50 -29.78
C ASN A 110 1.63 -3.75 -30.96
N GLN A 111 1.17 -4.50 -31.97
CA GLN A 111 0.60 -3.95 -33.19
C GLN A 111 -0.91 -3.65 -33.07
N LEU A 112 -1.56 -4.07 -31.97
CA LEU A 112 -3.02 -3.99 -31.80
C LEU A 112 -3.48 -2.72 -31.07
N GLY A 113 -2.57 -1.93 -30.50
CA GLY A 113 -2.87 -0.70 -29.77
C GLY A 113 -1.62 -0.18 -29.07
N THR A 114 -1.76 0.84 -28.24
CA THR A 114 -0.67 1.42 -27.45
C THR A 114 -1.11 1.66 -26.01
N ILE A 115 -0.20 2.17 -25.16
CA ILE A 115 -0.53 2.59 -23.80
C ILE A 115 -1.52 3.78 -23.73
N GLU A 116 -1.76 4.47 -24.85
CA GLU A 116 -2.67 5.63 -24.93
C GLU A 116 -4.11 5.23 -25.32
N ASP A 117 -4.34 3.96 -25.64
CA ASP A 117 -5.64 3.45 -26.07
C ASP A 117 -6.00 2.11 -25.43
N ARG A 118 -7.09 1.49 -25.90
CA ARG A 118 -7.60 0.20 -25.40
C ARG A 118 -7.46 -0.94 -26.40
N GLY A 119 -6.76 -0.74 -27.52
CA GLY A 119 -6.73 -1.68 -28.64
C GLY A 119 -6.24 -3.07 -28.24
N ILE A 120 -5.17 -3.14 -27.43
CA ILE A 120 -4.60 -4.40 -26.94
C ILE A 120 -5.60 -5.15 -26.04
N ILE A 121 -6.21 -4.44 -25.08
CA ILE A 121 -7.20 -5.00 -24.16
C ILE A 121 -8.42 -5.48 -24.94
N ASP A 122 -9.00 -4.64 -25.80
CA ASP A 122 -10.21 -4.95 -26.55
C ASP A 122 -10.00 -6.14 -27.51
N ALA A 123 -8.82 -6.25 -28.12
CA ALA A 123 -8.45 -7.39 -28.95
C ALA A 123 -8.31 -8.68 -28.14
N TYR A 124 -7.67 -8.63 -26.97
CA TYR A 124 -7.61 -9.77 -26.05
C TYR A 124 -9.01 -10.19 -25.59
N ARG A 125 -9.85 -9.27 -25.12
CA ARG A 125 -11.22 -9.55 -24.66
C ARG A 125 -12.06 -10.22 -25.75
N SER A 126 -11.87 -9.79 -27.01
CA SER A 126 -12.58 -10.36 -28.16
C SER A 126 -12.19 -11.81 -28.45
N ASN A 127 -11.00 -12.24 -28.03
CA ASN A 127 -10.46 -13.58 -28.31
C ASN A 127 -10.28 -14.46 -27.06
N GLU A 128 -10.50 -13.93 -25.85
CA GLU A 128 -10.25 -14.56 -24.54
C GLU A 128 -10.67 -16.04 -24.50
N SER A 129 -11.91 -16.34 -24.90
CA SER A 129 -12.45 -17.71 -24.86
C SER A 129 -11.69 -18.73 -25.72
N SER A 130 -11.00 -18.28 -26.76
CA SER A 130 -10.19 -19.12 -27.65
C SER A 130 -8.73 -19.24 -27.21
N LEU A 131 -8.25 -18.30 -26.40
CA LEU A 131 -6.86 -18.24 -25.95
C LEU A 131 -6.62 -19.13 -24.72
N GLY A 132 -7.64 -19.32 -23.89
CA GLY A 132 -7.48 -20.00 -22.59
C GLY A 132 -6.64 -19.17 -21.61
N TYR A 133 -6.21 -19.82 -20.53
CA TYR A 133 -5.31 -19.20 -19.55
C TYR A 133 -4.05 -20.04 -19.40
N THR A 134 -2.92 -19.39 -19.19
CA THR A 134 -1.61 -20.06 -19.09
C THR A 134 -0.85 -19.57 -17.88
N VAL A 135 -0.27 -20.51 -17.14
CA VAL A 135 0.65 -20.27 -16.03
C VAL A 135 1.94 -21.02 -16.33
N TYR A 136 3.09 -20.38 -16.19
CA TYR A 136 4.37 -21.03 -16.40
C TYR A 136 5.00 -21.38 -15.05
N SER A 137 5.57 -22.57 -14.92
CA SER A 137 6.29 -22.96 -13.70
C SER A 137 7.76 -23.19 -13.95
N HIS A 138 8.59 -22.73 -13.03
CA HIS A 138 10.03 -22.98 -13.03
C HIS A 138 10.42 -23.52 -11.66
N VAL A 139 11.09 -24.68 -11.63
CA VAL A 139 11.51 -25.34 -10.40
C VAL A 139 13.02 -25.41 -10.37
N THR A 140 13.65 -24.86 -9.32
CA THR A 140 15.11 -24.81 -9.20
C THR A 140 15.55 -25.08 -7.75
N THR A 141 16.81 -25.46 -7.57
CA THR A 141 17.37 -25.91 -6.27
C THR A 141 18.84 -25.50 -6.13
N ASP A 142 19.25 -25.10 -4.93
CA ASP A 142 20.68 -24.92 -4.55
C ASP A 142 21.26 -26.14 -3.83
N GLY A 143 20.46 -27.20 -3.69
CA GLY A 143 20.79 -28.40 -2.95
C GLY A 143 20.34 -28.38 -1.49
N THR A 144 19.89 -27.26 -0.94
CA THR A 144 19.35 -27.16 0.43
C THR A 144 17.88 -26.73 0.45
N GLN A 145 17.45 -25.98 -0.55
CA GLN A 145 16.09 -25.54 -0.72
C GLN A 145 15.66 -25.68 -2.17
N VAL A 146 14.35 -25.79 -2.37
CA VAL A 146 13.74 -25.82 -3.70
C VAL A 146 12.82 -24.61 -3.83
N ALA A 147 13.00 -23.84 -4.91
CA ALA A 147 12.07 -22.80 -5.31
C ALA A 147 11.13 -23.32 -6.39
N VAL A 148 9.82 -23.22 -6.16
CA VAL A 148 8.77 -23.51 -7.14
C VAL A 148 8.10 -22.21 -7.52
N GLN A 149 8.44 -21.70 -8.71
CA GLN A 149 7.96 -20.43 -9.22
C GLN A 149 6.75 -20.64 -10.14
N TYR A 150 5.84 -19.69 -10.12
CA TYR A 150 4.69 -19.58 -11.00
C TYR A 150 4.68 -18.18 -11.60
N TRP A 151 4.85 -18.10 -12.91
CA TRP A 151 4.92 -16.87 -13.67
C TRP A 151 3.63 -16.67 -14.47
N PHE A 152 3.13 -15.44 -14.43
CA PHE A 152 1.90 -15.02 -15.08
C PHE A 152 2.25 -13.95 -16.10
N PHE A 153 1.81 -14.14 -17.34
CA PHE A 153 1.95 -13.13 -18.38
C PHE A 153 0.60 -12.52 -18.70
N TYR A 154 0.50 -11.20 -18.62
CA TYR A 154 -0.68 -10.43 -19.02
C TYR A 154 -0.35 -9.61 -20.26
N VAL A 155 -1.32 -9.43 -21.17
CA VAL A 155 -1.06 -8.67 -22.42
C VAL A 155 -0.90 -7.18 -22.20
N PHE A 156 -1.35 -6.67 -21.06
CA PHE A 156 -1.36 -5.25 -20.76
C PHE A 156 -1.52 -5.05 -19.24
N ASN A 157 -0.75 -4.13 -18.67
CA ASN A 157 -0.91 -3.61 -17.31
C ASN A 157 -1.65 -2.27 -17.40
N PHE A 158 -2.85 -2.21 -16.80
CA PHE A 158 -3.69 -1.01 -16.73
C PHE A 158 -3.85 -0.56 -15.27
N GLY A 159 -2.70 -0.25 -14.65
CA GLY A 159 -2.62 0.21 -13.27
C GLY A 159 -3.03 1.68 -13.11
N THR A 160 -3.11 2.17 -11.86
CA THR A 160 -3.28 3.62 -11.60
C THR A 160 -2.00 4.40 -11.95
N TYR A 161 -0.86 3.70 -11.89
CA TYR A 161 0.50 4.08 -12.24
C TYR A 161 1.12 2.86 -12.95
N ASN A 162 2.17 3.04 -13.76
CA ASN A 162 2.86 1.92 -14.42
C ASN A 162 1.98 1.24 -15.51
N ASP A 163 1.31 2.03 -16.37
CA ASP A 163 0.61 1.50 -17.55
C ASP A 163 1.61 1.10 -18.62
N HIS A 164 1.62 -0.18 -18.99
CA HIS A 164 2.51 -0.69 -20.01
C HIS A 164 1.91 -1.87 -20.78
N GLU A 165 2.31 -1.99 -22.03
CA GLU A 165 2.07 -3.21 -22.81
C GLU A 165 2.84 -4.36 -22.17
N GLY A 166 2.24 -5.55 -22.15
CA GLY A 166 2.84 -6.77 -21.62
C GLY A 166 3.17 -6.68 -20.13
N ASP A 167 2.89 -7.72 -19.35
CA ASP A 167 3.25 -7.72 -17.94
C ASP A 167 3.64 -9.11 -17.48
N TRP A 168 4.62 -9.15 -16.58
CA TRP A 168 5.02 -10.35 -15.89
C TRP A 168 4.69 -10.17 -14.41
N GLU A 169 4.21 -11.23 -13.78
CA GLU A 169 4.05 -11.32 -12.33
C GLU A 169 4.46 -12.73 -11.89
N MET A 170 4.76 -12.93 -10.61
CA MET A 170 5.34 -14.16 -10.10
C MET A 170 4.96 -14.48 -8.65
N ILE A 171 4.70 -15.76 -8.38
CA ILE A 171 4.60 -16.34 -7.04
C ILE A 171 5.65 -17.42 -6.89
N GLU A 172 6.39 -17.41 -5.78
CA GLU A 172 7.45 -18.39 -5.50
C GLU A 172 7.20 -19.09 -4.17
N VAL A 173 7.05 -20.41 -4.19
CA VAL A 173 6.98 -21.25 -3.00
C VAL A 173 8.36 -21.82 -2.71
N ILE A 174 8.88 -21.58 -1.52
CA ILE A 174 10.17 -22.13 -1.07
C ILE A 174 9.92 -23.36 -0.21
N LEU A 175 10.58 -24.47 -0.55
CA LEU A 175 10.57 -25.73 0.16
C LEU A 175 11.92 -25.96 0.85
N ASP A 176 11.89 -26.63 2.00
CA ASP A 176 13.08 -27.13 2.67
C ASP A 176 13.64 -28.41 2.00
N ASP A 177 14.66 -29.01 2.62
CA ASP A 177 15.31 -30.22 2.13
C ASP A 177 14.45 -31.49 2.23
N ASP A 178 13.35 -31.42 3.01
CA ASP A 178 12.31 -32.45 3.09
C ASP A 178 11.18 -32.23 2.06
N LEU A 179 11.31 -31.21 1.19
CA LEU A 179 10.31 -30.79 0.18
C LEU A 179 9.00 -30.27 0.79
N GLU A 180 9.06 -29.79 2.02
CA GLU A 180 7.94 -29.18 2.71
C GLU A 180 8.00 -27.64 2.60
N PRO A 181 6.87 -26.97 2.33
CA PRO A 181 6.85 -25.53 2.12
C PRO A 181 7.06 -24.76 3.41
N ILE A 182 8.04 -23.85 3.38
CA ILE A 182 8.42 -23.03 4.54
C ILE A 182 8.00 -21.57 4.38
N MET A 183 7.95 -21.05 3.16
CA MET A 183 7.53 -19.67 2.87
C MET A 183 7.07 -19.51 1.43
N VAL A 184 6.50 -18.34 1.13
CA VAL A 184 6.13 -17.95 -0.22
C VAL A 184 6.39 -16.46 -0.43
N GLY A 185 6.85 -16.08 -1.62
CA GLY A 185 7.01 -14.70 -2.06
C GLY A 185 6.01 -14.36 -3.17
N TYR A 186 5.31 -13.23 -3.05
CA TYR A 186 4.37 -12.70 -4.05
C TYR A 186 4.91 -11.41 -4.64
N SER A 187 4.98 -11.29 -5.96
CA SER A 187 5.39 -10.06 -6.62
C SER A 187 4.31 -8.99 -6.51
N GLN A 188 4.75 -7.75 -6.33
CA GLN A 188 3.90 -6.56 -6.28
C GLN A 188 4.67 -5.45 -7.01
N HIS A 189 4.40 -5.26 -8.30
CA HIS A 189 5.19 -4.37 -9.16
C HIS A 189 6.69 -4.77 -9.14
N GLU A 190 7.60 -3.80 -9.06
CA GLU A 190 9.05 -4.01 -8.87
C GLU A 190 9.44 -4.36 -7.41
N ALA A 191 8.47 -4.62 -6.52
CA ALA A 191 8.70 -4.95 -5.12
C ALA A 191 8.33 -6.42 -4.83
N GLY A 192 7.39 -6.63 -3.92
CA GLY A 192 6.93 -7.93 -3.46
C GLY A 192 6.97 -8.07 -1.95
N GLN A 193 6.26 -9.08 -1.47
CA GLN A 193 6.13 -9.40 -0.05
C GLN A 193 6.26 -10.90 0.14
N GLN A 194 6.88 -11.33 1.23
CA GLN A 194 6.96 -12.74 1.61
C GLN A 194 6.16 -13.04 2.88
N ALA A 195 5.74 -14.29 3.02
CA ALA A 195 5.10 -14.77 4.24
C ALA A 195 5.56 -16.19 4.55
N ALA A 196 5.68 -16.50 5.84
CA ALA A 196 5.86 -17.89 6.28
C ALA A 196 4.66 -18.72 5.82
N TRP A 197 4.90 -19.97 5.39
CA TRP A 197 3.85 -20.81 4.82
C TRP A 197 2.63 -20.96 5.75
N SER A 198 2.83 -20.95 7.07
CA SER A 198 1.76 -20.98 8.08
C SER A 198 0.80 -19.79 8.02
N GLN A 199 1.22 -18.64 7.49
CA GLN A 199 0.39 -17.42 7.36
C GLN A 199 -0.37 -17.34 6.03
N VAL A 200 -0.07 -18.25 5.08
CA VAL A 200 -0.60 -18.25 3.72
C VAL A 200 -1.98 -18.91 3.68
N GLU A 201 -2.94 -18.27 3.01
CA GLU A 201 -4.22 -18.89 2.67
C GLU A 201 -3.99 -19.91 1.55
N LYS A 202 -4.62 -21.09 1.66
CA LYS A 202 -4.38 -22.22 0.75
C LYS A 202 -5.69 -22.77 0.21
N ALA A 203 -5.66 -23.23 -1.04
CA ALA A 203 -6.74 -23.94 -1.68
C ALA A 203 -6.21 -25.30 -2.16
N GLY A 204 -6.50 -26.36 -1.40
CA GLY A 204 -5.74 -27.60 -1.53
C GLY A 204 -4.34 -27.42 -0.95
N ASP A 205 -3.32 -27.90 -1.68
CA ASP A 205 -1.91 -27.76 -1.30
C ASP A 205 -1.28 -26.46 -1.82
N GLY A 206 -1.91 -25.81 -2.80
CA GLY A 206 -1.41 -24.58 -3.42
C GLY A 206 -1.78 -23.29 -2.67
N PRO A 207 -0.98 -22.22 -2.83
CA PRO A 207 -1.24 -20.94 -2.22
C PRO A 207 -2.36 -20.18 -2.93
N VAL A 208 -3.07 -19.31 -2.19
CA VAL A 208 -4.08 -18.40 -2.74
C VAL A 208 -3.47 -17.02 -2.92
N ALA A 209 -3.61 -16.45 -4.12
CA ALA A 209 -3.25 -15.07 -4.41
C ALA A 209 -4.48 -14.26 -4.82
N TYR A 210 -4.56 -13.05 -4.27
CA TYR A 210 -5.53 -12.04 -4.68
C TYR A 210 -4.84 -11.08 -5.64
N VAL A 211 -5.27 -11.11 -6.89
CA VAL A 211 -4.66 -10.37 -7.99
C VAL A 211 -5.30 -8.98 -8.07
N ALA A 212 -4.47 -7.94 -7.98
CA ALA A 212 -4.89 -6.56 -8.11
C ALA A 212 -5.46 -6.29 -9.50
N LYS A 213 -6.52 -5.48 -9.55
CA LYS A 213 -7.14 -5.08 -10.80
C LYS A 213 -6.17 -4.24 -11.65
N GLY A 214 -5.96 -4.64 -12.89
CA GLY A 214 -5.21 -3.88 -13.90
C GLY A 214 -3.70 -3.95 -13.74
N SER A 215 -3.16 -3.83 -12.52
CA SER A 215 -1.72 -3.92 -12.23
C SER A 215 -1.19 -5.34 -12.04
N HIS A 216 -2.10 -6.30 -11.82
CA HIS A 216 -1.82 -7.73 -11.64
C HIS A 216 -0.91 -8.12 -10.46
N ALA A 217 -0.50 -7.15 -9.63
CA ALA A 217 0.23 -7.38 -8.39
C ALA A 217 -0.47 -8.42 -7.48
N ASN A 218 0.31 -9.29 -6.83
CA ASN A 218 -0.19 -10.43 -6.06
C ASN A 218 -0.21 -10.15 -4.56
N TYR A 219 -1.36 -10.37 -3.92
CA TYR A 219 -1.56 -10.08 -2.50
C TYR A 219 -2.03 -11.30 -1.70
N PHE A 220 -1.65 -11.33 -0.41
CA PHE A 220 -2.00 -12.40 0.52
C PHE A 220 -3.43 -12.32 1.05
N ARG A 221 -4.08 -11.15 1.01
CA ARG A 221 -5.47 -10.94 1.44
C ARG A 221 -6.22 -10.04 0.46
N SER A 222 -7.51 -10.31 0.32
CA SER A 222 -8.45 -9.57 -0.55
C SER A 222 -8.64 -8.09 -0.21
N PHE A 223 -8.10 -7.59 0.90
CA PHE A 223 -8.24 -6.20 1.33
C PHE A 223 -6.92 -5.41 1.35
N GLN A 224 -5.82 -6.02 0.91
CA GLN A 224 -4.52 -5.35 0.78
C GLN A 224 -4.47 -4.40 -0.43
N GLY A 225 -3.33 -3.74 -0.61
CA GLY A 225 -3.07 -2.82 -1.73
C GLY A 225 -3.63 -1.42 -1.48
N LYS A 226 -4.16 -1.14 -0.29
CA LYS A 226 -4.75 0.17 0.05
C LYS A 226 -3.72 1.21 0.45
N MET A 227 -2.51 0.76 0.77
CA MET A 227 -1.38 1.62 1.09
C MET A 227 -0.27 1.49 0.06
N GLY A 228 0.58 2.51 -0.02
CA GLY A 228 1.65 2.58 -1.02
C GLY A 228 1.24 3.33 -2.29
N PRO A 229 2.19 3.51 -3.21
CA PRO A 229 2.06 4.43 -4.33
C PRO A 229 1.07 3.96 -5.39
N ALA A 230 1.04 2.66 -5.69
CA ALA A 230 0.17 2.08 -6.70
C ALA A 230 -1.33 2.12 -6.32
N GLN A 231 -1.63 2.05 -5.02
CA GLN A 231 -2.99 1.99 -4.47
C GLN A 231 -3.89 0.96 -5.16
N ASP A 232 -3.41 -0.27 -5.21
CA ASP A 232 -4.08 -1.35 -5.91
C ASP A 232 -5.52 -1.64 -5.43
N GLU A 233 -6.38 -1.92 -6.41
CA GLU A 233 -7.73 -2.41 -6.19
C GLU A 233 -7.72 -3.94 -6.10
N VAL A 234 -7.51 -4.45 -4.88
CA VAL A 234 -7.56 -5.88 -4.59
C VAL A 234 -8.95 -6.27 -4.07
N ALA A 235 -9.45 -7.42 -4.54
CA ALA A 235 -10.61 -8.12 -4.00
C ALA A 235 -10.57 -9.60 -4.41
N GLY A 236 -11.55 -10.39 -3.96
CA GLY A 236 -11.77 -11.76 -4.42
C GLY A 236 -13.20 -12.00 -4.91
N ASN A 237 -13.82 -10.96 -5.51
CA ASN A 237 -15.23 -10.96 -5.92
C ASN A 237 -15.42 -11.16 -7.44
N GLY A 238 -14.36 -11.43 -8.19
CA GLY A 238 -14.37 -11.65 -9.63
C GLY A 238 -14.18 -13.10 -10.04
N LYS A 239 -13.51 -13.29 -11.19
CA LYS A 239 -13.14 -14.61 -11.68
C LYS A 239 -12.14 -15.26 -10.71
N VAL A 240 -12.24 -16.58 -10.58
CA VAL A 240 -11.28 -17.40 -9.85
C VAL A 240 -10.67 -18.37 -10.84
N LEU A 241 -9.35 -18.39 -10.96
CA LEU A 241 -8.62 -19.39 -11.74
C LEU A 241 -7.98 -20.39 -10.78
N ARG A 242 -8.48 -21.61 -10.80
CA ARG A 242 -7.93 -22.75 -10.05
C ARG A 242 -6.93 -23.50 -10.94
N PRO A 243 -6.10 -24.40 -10.38
CA PRO A 243 -5.19 -25.22 -11.19
C PRO A 243 -5.84 -25.98 -12.36
N VAL A 244 -7.12 -26.35 -12.23
CA VAL A 244 -7.90 -27.01 -13.30
C VAL A 244 -8.35 -26.07 -14.42
N ASP A 245 -8.32 -24.75 -14.19
CA ASP A 245 -8.86 -23.75 -15.11
C ASP A 245 -7.79 -23.19 -16.06
N TYR A 246 -6.49 -23.47 -15.84
CA TYR A 246 -5.40 -22.98 -16.68
C TYR A 246 -4.44 -24.09 -17.11
N ASP A 247 -3.73 -23.85 -18.21
CA ASP A 247 -2.66 -24.72 -18.67
C ASP A 247 -1.37 -24.38 -17.89
N LEU A 248 -0.86 -25.36 -17.12
CA LEU A 248 0.43 -25.26 -16.43
C LEU A 248 1.55 -25.71 -17.37
N VAL A 249 2.44 -24.78 -17.73
CA VAL A 249 3.58 -25.03 -18.62
C VAL A 249 4.87 -25.06 -17.80
N VAL A 250 5.47 -26.24 -17.63
CA VAL A 250 6.77 -26.38 -16.96
C VAL A 250 7.88 -25.87 -17.90
N LEU A 251 8.63 -24.90 -17.42
CA LEU A 251 9.73 -24.26 -18.14
C LEU A 251 11.03 -25.02 -17.93
N GLY A 252 11.82 -25.13 -18.99
CA GLY A 252 13.21 -25.55 -18.89
C GLY A 252 14.17 -24.37 -18.67
N GLU A 253 15.40 -24.70 -18.32
CA GLU A 253 16.43 -23.73 -17.96
C GLU A 253 16.93 -22.89 -19.16
N THR A 254 17.59 -21.78 -18.83
CA THR A 254 18.25 -20.90 -19.81
C THR A 254 19.32 -21.61 -20.63
N GLY A 255 19.58 -21.09 -21.84
CA GLY A 255 20.60 -21.64 -22.74
C GLY A 255 20.13 -22.78 -23.66
N ALA A 256 20.90 -22.98 -24.73
CA ALA A 256 20.54 -23.92 -25.80
C ALA A 256 20.59 -25.38 -25.34
N GLY A 257 19.52 -26.13 -25.60
CA GLY A 257 19.42 -27.57 -25.33
C GLY A 257 18.82 -27.94 -23.98
N ASN A 258 18.54 -26.97 -23.11
CA ASN A 258 17.93 -27.20 -21.80
C ASN A 258 16.39 -27.18 -21.83
N ARG A 259 15.79 -26.91 -22.99
CA ARG A 259 14.34 -26.74 -23.15
C ARG A 259 13.85 -26.93 -24.60
N PRO A 260 12.54 -27.12 -24.80
CA PRO A 260 11.88 -27.05 -26.10
C PRO A 260 12.11 -25.70 -26.82
N ALA A 261 12.13 -25.71 -28.16
CA ALA A 261 12.44 -24.53 -28.96
C ALA A 261 11.39 -23.41 -28.85
N ASP A 262 10.13 -23.75 -28.59
CA ASP A 262 9.03 -22.82 -28.34
C ASP A 262 9.13 -22.09 -27.00
N GLN A 263 10.07 -22.49 -26.12
CA GLN A 263 10.46 -21.76 -24.91
C GLN A 263 11.70 -20.86 -25.10
N GLY A 264 12.16 -20.66 -26.34
CA GLY A 264 13.32 -19.81 -26.63
C GLY A 264 13.19 -18.35 -26.15
N TRP A 265 11.97 -17.87 -25.94
CA TRP A 265 11.67 -16.52 -25.45
C TRP A 265 12.19 -16.27 -24.03
N ILE A 266 12.52 -17.30 -23.26
CA ILE A 266 13.10 -17.12 -21.92
C ILE A 266 14.50 -16.47 -22.01
N ASP A 267 15.27 -16.71 -23.08
CA ASP A 267 16.58 -16.06 -23.31
C ASP A 267 16.43 -14.62 -23.86
N TYR A 268 15.21 -14.09 -23.99
CA TYR A 268 15.00 -12.72 -24.47
C TYR A 268 15.30 -11.70 -23.37
N SER A 269 16.33 -10.87 -23.57
CA SER A 269 16.75 -9.87 -22.58
C SER A 269 16.01 -8.54 -22.68
N GLY A 270 15.19 -8.37 -23.71
CA GLY A 270 14.48 -7.13 -23.99
C GLY A 270 13.25 -6.90 -23.12
N ARG A 271 12.63 -5.74 -23.33
CA ARG A 271 11.38 -5.32 -22.69
C ARG A 271 10.19 -6.00 -23.38
N TRP A 272 9.19 -6.40 -22.60
CA TRP A 272 7.92 -6.94 -23.07
C TRP A 272 6.89 -5.82 -23.17
N GLY A 273 7.08 -4.87 -24.08
CA GLY A 273 6.25 -3.69 -24.27
C GLY A 273 7.05 -2.53 -24.85
N ASP A 274 6.37 -1.48 -25.31
CA ASP A 274 7.02 -0.31 -25.94
C ASP A 274 8.16 0.30 -25.11
N TRP A 275 9.16 0.85 -25.80
CA TRP A 275 10.29 1.56 -25.20
C TRP A 275 9.91 2.95 -24.70
N GLY A 276 8.92 3.59 -25.33
CA GLY A 276 8.52 4.97 -25.02
C GLY A 276 9.67 5.97 -25.12
N ASN A 277 9.69 6.94 -24.20
CA ASN A 277 10.66 8.03 -24.14
C ASN A 277 11.58 7.93 -22.91
N GLN A 278 12.38 8.98 -22.64
CA GLN A 278 13.32 9.00 -21.51
C GLN A 278 12.65 8.94 -20.14
N THR A 279 11.41 9.43 -20.01
CA THR A 279 10.64 9.35 -18.76
C THR A 279 9.85 8.05 -18.61
N SER A 280 9.67 7.28 -19.70
CA SER A 280 8.84 6.06 -19.68
C SER A 280 9.37 4.98 -18.73
N ASP A 281 10.68 4.86 -18.54
CA ASP A 281 11.25 3.92 -17.55
C ASP A 281 10.83 4.28 -16.12
N PHE A 282 10.97 5.57 -15.79
CA PHE A 282 10.63 6.11 -14.49
C PHE A 282 9.12 6.05 -14.21
N MET A 283 8.30 6.22 -15.25
CA MET A 283 6.84 6.15 -15.16
C MET A 283 6.33 4.71 -15.13
N GLY A 284 7.22 3.72 -15.29
CA GLY A 284 6.82 2.33 -15.43
C GLY A 284 6.10 2.02 -16.75
N GLN A 285 6.23 2.88 -17.76
CA GLN A 285 5.55 2.68 -19.06
C GLN A 285 6.30 1.73 -19.99
N ARG A 286 7.56 1.40 -19.66
CA ARG A 286 8.32 0.38 -20.37
C ARG A 286 7.95 -0.98 -19.83
N GLY A 287 7.41 -1.85 -20.68
CA GLY A 287 7.06 -3.21 -20.29
C GLY A 287 8.22 -3.94 -19.60
N PRO A 288 7.96 -4.82 -18.63
CA PRO A 288 9.01 -5.43 -17.83
C PRO A 288 9.93 -6.32 -18.67
N GLN A 289 11.10 -6.62 -18.14
CA GLN A 289 11.93 -7.68 -18.71
C GLN A 289 11.33 -9.05 -18.42
N GLY A 290 11.62 -10.02 -19.29
CA GLY A 290 11.16 -11.40 -19.12
C GLY A 290 11.77 -12.09 -17.88
N PRO A 291 11.24 -13.26 -17.50
CA PRO A 291 11.58 -13.96 -16.25
C PRO A 291 13.10 -14.06 -15.98
N ALA A 292 13.88 -14.52 -16.96
CA ALA A 292 15.34 -14.73 -16.82
C ALA A 292 16.16 -13.44 -16.60
N TYR A 293 15.61 -12.27 -16.89
CA TYR A 293 16.33 -10.99 -16.85
C TYR A 293 15.79 -10.01 -15.81
N ARG A 294 14.59 -10.26 -15.30
CA ARG A 294 13.95 -9.38 -14.32
C ARG A 294 14.77 -9.27 -13.04
N MET A 295 14.91 -8.04 -12.54
CA MET A 295 15.81 -7.70 -11.43
C MET A 295 17.24 -8.26 -11.61
N ALA A 296 17.81 -8.07 -12.80
CA ALA A 296 19.12 -8.61 -13.18
C ALA A 296 19.23 -10.15 -13.05
N GLY A 297 18.11 -10.85 -13.26
CA GLY A 297 18.00 -12.31 -13.19
C GLY A 297 17.82 -12.89 -11.79
N THR A 298 17.79 -12.04 -10.75
CA THR A 298 17.62 -12.52 -9.37
C THR A 298 16.26 -13.20 -9.16
N MET A 299 15.20 -12.72 -9.83
CA MET A 299 13.89 -13.37 -9.78
C MET A 299 13.91 -14.78 -10.39
N TRP A 300 14.64 -15.03 -11.48
CA TRP A 300 14.72 -16.37 -12.09
C TRP A 300 15.54 -17.35 -11.27
N SER A 301 16.60 -16.87 -10.61
CA SER A 301 17.45 -17.72 -9.75
C SER A 301 16.75 -18.27 -8.50
N GLY A 302 15.61 -17.67 -8.16
CA GLY A 302 14.64 -18.10 -7.16
C GLY A 302 15.06 -17.91 -5.71
N LEU A 303 16.03 -18.67 -5.23
CA LEU A 303 16.32 -18.85 -3.81
C LEU A 303 16.78 -17.59 -3.05
N GLY A 304 17.10 -16.49 -3.74
CA GLY A 304 17.41 -15.20 -3.11
C GLY A 304 16.30 -14.14 -3.20
N TRP A 305 15.31 -14.32 -4.09
CA TRP A 305 14.35 -13.25 -4.36
C TRP A 305 13.33 -13.13 -3.23
N ALA A 306 12.58 -14.20 -2.91
CA ALA A 306 11.55 -14.14 -1.87
C ALA A 306 12.12 -13.74 -0.49
N ASP A 307 13.31 -14.25 -0.14
CA ASP A 307 14.02 -13.92 1.11
C ASP A 307 14.35 -12.43 1.24
N SER A 308 14.59 -11.76 0.12
CA SER A 308 14.91 -10.32 0.09
C SER A 308 13.67 -9.42 0.17
N ARG A 309 12.45 -9.98 0.09
CA ARG A 309 11.21 -9.22 0.17
C ARG A 309 10.85 -8.90 1.61
N GLU A 310 10.06 -7.85 1.79
CA GLU A 310 9.53 -7.50 3.11
C GLU A 310 8.58 -8.60 3.62
N ALA A 311 8.67 -8.90 4.92
CA ALA A 311 7.78 -9.86 5.54
C ALA A 311 6.35 -9.29 5.68
N LEU A 312 5.36 -10.17 5.56
CA LEU A 312 3.96 -9.87 5.81
C LEU A 312 3.75 -9.38 7.25
N ASP A 313 3.39 -8.10 7.41
CA ASP A 313 3.20 -7.48 8.71
C ASP A 313 1.70 -7.44 9.10
N GLU A 314 1.38 -8.04 10.26
CA GLU A 314 -0.01 -8.13 10.75
C GLU A 314 -0.62 -6.77 11.15
N TRP A 315 0.20 -5.81 11.59
CA TRP A 315 -0.26 -4.46 11.89
C TRP A 315 -0.63 -3.70 10.61
N VAL A 316 0.20 -3.83 9.57
CA VAL A 316 -0.08 -3.28 8.24
C VAL A 316 -1.37 -3.89 7.69
N LEU A 317 -1.53 -5.22 7.74
CA LEU A 317 -2.77 -5.88 7.35
C LEU A 317 -3.99 -5.37 8.12
N THR A 318 -3.85 -5.16 9.43
CA THR A 318 -4.94 -4.61 10.25
C THR A 318 -5.31 -3.19 9.82
N LEU A 319 -4.32 -2.37 9.47
CA LEU A 319 -4.55 -1.02 8.99
C LEU A 319 -5.24 -1.03 7.61
N GLU A 320 -4.75 -1.83 6.66
CA GLU A 320 -5.37 -1.99 5.34
C GLU A 320 -6.81 -2.52 5.44
N LEU A 321 -7.06 -3.45 6.37
CA LEU A 321 -8.40 -3.90 6.69
C LEU A 321 -9.29 -2.74 7.14
N LEU A 322 -8.85 -1.92 8.10
CA LEU A 322 -9.62 -0.75 8.55
C LEU A 322 -9.87 0.25 7.42
N LEU A 323 -8.87 0.47 6.56
CA LEU A 323 -9.00 1.34 5.38
C LEU A 323 -10.02 0.78 4.38
N SER A 324 -10.01 -0.53 4.12
CA SER A 324 -10.98 -1.18 3.23
C SER A 324 -12.43 -1.04 3.71
N PHE A 325 -12.64 -0.93 5.03
CA PHE A 325 -13.95 -0.73 5.66
C PHE A 325 -14.25 0.73 6.04
N MET A 326 -13.41 1.70 5.66
CA MET A 326 -13.49 3.09 6.14
C MET A 326 -14.88 3.70 5.97
N TRP A 327 -15.51 3.57 4.79
CA TRP A 327 -16.85 4.11 4.55
C TRP A 327 -17.93 3.49 5.44
N LEU A 328 -17.85 2.18 5.69
CA LEU A 328 -18.77 1.48 6.58
C LEU A 328 -18.57 1.92 8.03
N ILE A 329 -17.32 2.11 8.46
CA ILE A 329 -16.99 2.66 9.78
C ILE A 329 -17.58 4.07 9.94
N LEU A 330 -17.38 4.95 8.95
CA LEU A 330 -17.93 6.32 8.96
C LEU A 330 -19.46 6.34 9.08
N VAL A 331 -20.15 5.48 8.33
CA VAL A 331 -21.62 5.33 8.42
C VAL A 331 -22.02 4.78 9.79
N ALA A 332 -21.33 3.76 10.30
CA ALA A 332 -21.61 3.19 11.61
C ALA A 332 -21.46 4.23 12.73
N LEU A 333 -20.45 5.09 12.68
CA LEU A 333 -20.26 6.18 13.64
C LEU A 333 -21.43 7.17 13.64
N LEU A 334 -21.98 7.52 12.47
CA LEU A 334 -23.19 8.34 12.39
C LEU A 334 -24.42 7.63 12.95
N ILE A 335 -24.60 6.34 12.64
CA ILE A 335 -25.72 5.54 13.16
C ILE A 335 -25.64 5.44 14.69
N ILE A 336 -24.47 5.18 15.25
CA ILE A 336 -24.27 5.13 16.71
C ILE A 336 -24.65 6.48 17.33
N ALA A 337 -24.18 7.59 16.76
CA ALA A 337 -24.52 8.92 17.25
C ALA A 337 -26.04 9.20 17.19
N LEU A 338 -26.70 8.75 16.12
CA LEU A 338 -28.15 8.82 15.94
C LEU A 338 -28.90 7.99 16.99
N VAL A 339 -28.52 6.73 17.22
CA VAL A 339 -29.12 5.86 18.23
C VAL A 339 -28.96 6.45 19.62
N LEU A 340 -27.76 6.94 19.97
CA LEU A 340 -27.50 7.61 21.25
C LEU A 340 -28.33 8.89 21.41
N MET A 341 -28.58 9.62 20.32
CA MET A 341 -29.49 10.77 20.30
C MET A 341 -30.94 10.37 20.58
N VAL A 342 -31.47 9.39 19.84
CA VAL A 342 -32.84 8.90 20.01
C VAL A 342 -33.03 8.34 21.43
N GLY A 343 -32.09 7.53 21.93
CA GLY A 343 -32.14 6.98 23.28
C GLY A 343 -32.20 8.07 24.36
N ARG A 344 -31.40 9.15 24.24
CA ARG A 344 -31.47 10.30 25.14
C ARG A 344 -32.84 10.98 25.13
N ILE A 345 -33.41 11.20 23.94
CA ILE A 345 -34.75 11.79 23.77
C ILE A 345 -35.80 10.90 24.46
N MET A 346 -35.75 9.58 24.22
CA MET A 346 -36.70 8.63 24.82
C MET A 346 -36.62 8.60 26.34
N VAL A 347 -35.41 8.57 26.91
CA VAL A 347 -35.22 8.59 28.38
C VAL A 347 -35.81 9.87 28.98
N LYS A 348 -35.61 11.02 28.34
CA LYS A 348 -36.20 12.29 28.82
C LYS A 348 -37.72 12.32 28.71
N ARG A 349 -38.28 11.82 27.61
CA ARG A 349 -39.74 11.69 27.44
C ARG A 349 -40.34 10.79 28.54
N ARG A 350 -39.71 9.64 28.83
CA ARG A 350 -40.14 8.75 29.92
C ARG A 350 -40.10 9.40 31.30
N LYS A 351 -39.15 10.32 31.52
CA LYS A 351 -39.01 11.09 32.78
C LYS A 351 -39.89 12.34 32.84
N GLY A 352 -40.68 12.64 31.81
CA GLY A 352 -41.47 13.87 31.74
C GLY A 352 -40.65 15.17 31.67
N GLU A 353 -39.35 15.09 31.34
CA GLU A 353 -38.50 16.27 31.24
C GLU A 353 -38.85 17.08 29.98
N GLN A 354 -38.95 18.42 30.09
CA GLN A 354 -39.13 19.27 28.91
C GLN A 354 -37.91 19.20 27.97
N ILE A 355 -38.19 19.08 26.67
CA ILE A 355 -37.19 19.07 25.59
C ILE A 355 -37.18 20.45 24.93
N LYS A 356 -36.53 21.43 25.57
CA LYS A 356 -36.32 22.77 24.97
C LYS A 356 -34.94 23.31 25.31
N PRO A 357 -34.20 23.87 24.33
CA PRO A 357 -34.28 23.62 22.88
C PRO A 357 -33.83 22.19 22.51
N ILE A 358 -34.15 21.74 21.30
CA ILE A 358 -33.79 20.40 20.82
C ILE A 358 -32.27 20.24 20.77
N ILE A 359 -31.52 21.27 20.34
CA ILE A 359 -30.05 21.26 20.27
C ILE A 359 -29.51 22.30 21.25
N SER A 360 -28.64 21.92 22.20
CA SER A 360 -28.11 22.84 23.22
C SER A 360 -27.32 24.02 22.65
N LEU A 361 -26.73 23.84 21.47
CA LEU A 361 -26.00 24.89 20.75
C LEU A 361 -26.90 26.06 20.32
N LEU A 362 -28.19 25.80 20.11
CA LEU A 362 -29.17 26.82 19.71
C LEU A 362 -29.89 27.42 20.94
N ASP A 363 -29.41 27.12 22.15
CA ASP A 363 -29.95 27.66 23.38
C ASP A 363 -29.39 29.05 23.70
N PHE A 364 -30.15 30.08 23.31
CA PHE A 364 -29.84 31.48 23.62
C PHE A 364 -30.62 32.02 24.83
N SER A 365 -31.26 31.16 25.61
CA SER A 365 -32.02 31.57 26.80
C SER A 365 -31.14 31.83 28.04
N GLY A 366 -29.92 31.28 28.08
CA GLY A 366 -28.99 31.42 29.20
C GLY A 366 -28.31 32.79 29.31
N GLY A 367 -27.42 32.95 30.30
CA GLY A 367 -26.65 34.18 30.52
C GLY A 367 -25.70 34.55 29.37
N THR A 368 -25.18 35.78 29.36
CA THR A 368 -24.35 36.33 28.27
C THR A 368 -23.19 35.42 27.85
N GLY A 369 -22.50 34.78 28.81
CA GLY A 369 -21.43 33.82 28.53
C GLY A 369 -21.90 32.59 27.76
N GLN A 370 -23.10 32.07 28.06
CA GLN A 370 -23.67 30.95 27.30
C GLN A 370 -24.03 31.37 25.87
N LYS A 371 -24.63 32.56 25.69
CA LYS A 371 -25.00 33.06 24.36
C LYS A 371 -23.78 33.24 23.47
N ILE A 372 -22.76 33.95 23.95
CA ILE A 372 -21.50 34.16 23.22
C ILE A 372 -20.83 32.81 22.95
N GLY A 373 -20.75 31.93 23.95
CA GLY A 373 -20.13 30.63 23.77
C GLY A 373 -20.81 29.76 22.71
N ASN A 374 -22.14 29.78 22.65
CA ASN A 374 -22.90 29.09 21.60
C ASN A 374 -22.66 29.71 20.21
N ILE A 375 -22.58 31.04 20.09
CA ILE A 375 -22.25 31.71 18.81
C ILE A 375 -20.86 31.28 18.32
N LEU A 376 -19.84 31.29 19.19
CA LEU A 376 -18.48 30.88 18.83
C LEU A 376 -18.45 29.44 18.35
N VAL A 377 -19.19 28.54 19.00
CA VAL A 377 -19.25 27.12 18.59
C VAL A 377 -19.97 26.95 17.26
N ILE A 378 -21.03 27.73 16.97
CA ILE A 378 -21.66 27.72 15.64
C ILE A 378 -20.65 28.16 14.57
N ALA A 379 -19.96 29.27 14.80
CA ALA A 379 -18.93 29.77 13.88
C ALA A 379 -17.82 28.74 13.68
N GLY A 380 -17.34 28.11 14.76
CA GLY A 380 -16.32 27.07 14.69
C GLY A 380 -16.81 25.80 13.98
N VAL A 381 -18.08 25.40 14.12
CA VAL A 381 -18.64 24.28 13.33
C VAL A 381 -18.66 24.62 11.84
N VAL A 382 -19.10 25.83 11.46
CA VAL A 382 -19.11 26.28 10.06
C VAL A 382 -17.70 26.31 9.48
N LEU A 383 -16.76 26.93 10.19
CA LEU A 383 -15.35 26.95 9.77
C LEU A 383 -14.76 25.54 9.73
N GLY A 384 -15.13 24.66 10.65
CA GLY A 384 -14.71 23.27 10.65
C GLY A 384 -15.19 22.50 9.41
N LEU A 385 -16.42 22.75 8.97
CA LEU A 385 -16.95 22.16 7.74
C LEU A 385 -16.26 22.71 6.48
N ILE A 386 -15.97 24.01 6.45
CA ILE A 386 -15.24 24.63 5.32
C ILE A 386 -13.79 24.12 5.29
N GLY A 387 -13.11 24.18 6.43
CA GLY A 387 -11.72 23.76 6.58
C GLY A 387 -11.49 22.31 6.22
N ALA A 388 -12.49 21.43 6.43
CA ALA A 388 -12.41 20.02 6.10
C ALA A 388 -12.09 19.73 4.62
N PHE A 389 -12.35 20.66 3.69
CA PHE A 389 -12.14 20.49 2.25
C PHE A 389 -11.02 21.36 1.69
N LEU A 390 -10.26 22.05 2.56
CA LEU A 390 -9.16 22.91 2.16
C LEU A 390 -7.80 22.21 2.36
N PRO A 391 -6.73 22.63 1.65
CA PRO A 391 -5.38 22.08 1.84
C PRO A 391 -4.85 22.30 3.25
N PHE A 392 -4.27 21.27 3.86
CA PHE A 392 -3.62 21.30 5.17
C PHE A 392 -2.12 21.54 5.06
N TYR A 393 -1.50 21.13 3.96
CA TYR A 393 -0.09 21.32 3.67
C TYR A 393 0.18 21.34 2.18
N GLU A 394 1.10 22.18 1.75
CA GLU A 394 1.55 22.21 0.36
C GLU A 394 3.07 22.37 0.34
N ALA A 395 3.74 21.60 -0.53
CA ALA A 395 5.10 21.87 -0.96
C ALA A 395 5.15 21.90 -2.48
N SER A 396 5.88 22.86 -3.02
CA SER A 396 6.06 23.06 -4.44
C SER A 396 7.53 23.19 -4.78
N ALA A 397 7.92 22.63 -5.91
CA ALA A 397 9.26 22.68 -6.46
C ALA A 397 9.27 23.41 -7.80
N ASN A 398 10.36 24.12 -8.09
CA ASN A 398 10.59 24.79 -9.36
C ASN A 398 12.02 24.50 -9.83
N VAL A 399 12.15 23.84 -10.98
CA VAL A 399 13.45 23.54 -11.60
C VAL A 399 13.70 24.57 -12.70
N GLN A 400 14.77 25.34 -12.56
CA GLN A 400 15.01 26.50 -13.43
C GLN A 400 15.64 26.12 -14.79
N THR A 401 16.35 24.99 -14.86
CA THR A 401 17.15 24.60 -16.03
C THR A 401 17.21 23.08 -16.16
N GLY A 402 17.51 22.56 -17.36
CA GLY A 402 17.59 21.13 -17.61
C GLY A 402 16.29 20.53 -18.16
N GLN A 403 16.24 19.21 -18.30
CA GLN A 403 15.10 18.51 -18.94
C GLN A 403 13.85 18.46 -18.06
N PHE A 404 14.02 18.57 -16.74
CA PHE A 404 12.95 18.65 -15.75
C PHE A 404 12.51 20.09 -15.47
N ALA A 405 12.93 21.06 -16.30
CA ALA A 405 12.56 22.45 -16.11
C ALA A 405 11.03 22.61 -16.08
N THR A 406 10.56 23.32 -15.06
CA THR A 406 9.14 23.53 -14.81
C THR A 406 8.72 24.94 -15.18
N ASP A 407 7.48 25.11 -15.62
CA ASP A 407 6.88 26.44 -15.79
C ASP A 407 6.44 26.98 -14.41
N GLY A 408 7.43 27.45 -13.63
CA GLY A 408 7.23 27.92 -12.27
C GLY A 408 7.07 26.79 -11.23
N TYR A 409 6.54 27.16 -10.06
CA TYR A 409 6.38 26.22 -8.94
C TYR A 409 5.27 25.21 -9.20
N GLN A 410 5.64 23.94 -9.23
CA GLN A 410 4.75 22.79 -9.37
C GLN A 410 4.61 22.07 -8.04
N ARG A 411 3.41 21.60 -7.71
CA ARG A 411 3.13 21.00 -6.41
C ARG A 411 3.69 19.57 -6.33
N VAL A 412 4.66 19.35 -5.45
CA VAL A 412 5.32 18.05 -5.22
C VAL A 412 4.80 17.32 -3.98
N LEU A 413 4.18 18.02 -3.04
CA LEU A 413 3.50 17.43 -1.89
C LEU A 413 2.21 18.18 -1.62
N LEU A 414 1.12 17.44 -1.41
CA LEU A 414 -0.15 17.97 -0.96
C LEU A 414 -0.68 17.09 0.15
N VAL A 415 -1.03 17.71 1.27
CA VAL A 415 -1.88 17.10 2.29
C VAL A 415 -3.17 17.87 2.34
N ASP A 416 -4.30 17.25 2.03
CA ASP A 416 -5.61 17.89 2.05
C ASP A 416 -6.68 16.97 2.64
N GLY A 417 -7.89 17.53 2.79
CA GLY A 417 -9.02 16.78 3.29
C GLY A 417 -9.49 15.67 2.36
N ILE A 418 -9.38 15.87 1.04
CA ILE A 418 -10.09 15.14 -0.02
C ILE A 418 -9.28 13.94 -0.50
N SER A 419 -8.08 14.22 -0.96
CA SER A 419 -7.10 13.32 -1.54
C SER A 419 -6.23 12.67 -0.46
N GLY A 420 -6.18 13.24 0.75
CA GLY A 420 -5.34 12.76 1.84
C GLY A 420 -3.92 13.25 1.66
N ILE A 421 -2.95 12.36 1.44
CA ILE A 421 -1.56 12.70 1.14
C ILE A 421 -1.28 12.34 -0.31
N SER A 422 -0.69 13.24 -1.08
CA SER A 422 -0.21 12.97 -2.44
C SER A 422 1.17 13.58 -2.62
N ILE A 423 2.04 12.81 -3.27
CA ILE A 423 3.43 13.12 -3.53
C ILE A 423 3.64 12.99 -5.02
N ASN A 424 4.14 14.06 -5.62
CA ASN A 424 4.37 14.14 -7.04
C ASN A 424 5.85 14.34 -7.31
N THR A 425 6.33 13.69 -8.35
CA THR A 425 7.61 13.97 -8.95
C THR A 425 7.51 15.02 -10.03
N LEU A 426 8.64 15.59 -10.40
CA LEU A 426 8.76 16.50 -11.54
C LEU A 426 9.00 15.70 -12.82
N ILE A 427 8.26 16.02 -13.86
CA ILE A 427 8.47 15.49 -15.22
C ILE A 427 8.61 16.67 -16.18
N GLN A 428 9.06 16.40 -17.42
CA GLN A 428 9.15 17.44 -18.44
C GLN A 428 7.79 18.11 -18.65
N GLY A 429 7.68 19.40 -18.32
CA GLY A 429 6.46 20.19 -18.48
C GLY A 429 5.41 20.07 -17.37
N GLY A 430 5.70 19.41 -16.24
CA GLY A 430 4.73 19.34 -15.14
C GLY A 430 5.12 18.45 -13.97
N VAL A 431 4.11 17.88 -13.32
CA VAL A 431 4.24 16.92 -12.22
C VAL A 431 3.43 15.67 -12.49
N GLN A 432 3.93 14.54 -12.02
CA GLN A 432 3.21 13.27 -11.99
C GLN A 432 3.16 12.77 -10.56
N GLN A 433 2.01 12.27 -10.12
CA GLN A 433 1.89 11.63 -8.82
C GLN A 433 2.69 10.32 -8.78
N ILE A 434 3.53 10.16 -7.76
CA ILE A 434 4.36 8.95 -7.54
C ILE A 434 3.99 8.19 -6.29
N ALA A 435 3.32 8.84 -5.33
CA ALA A 435 2.78 8.17 -4.17
C ALA A 435 1.56 8.92 -3.65
N ALA A 436 0.58 8.20 -3.13
CA ALA A 436 -0.47 8.81 -2.35
C ALA A 436 -0.97 7.89 -1.24
N LEU A 437 -1.55 8.49 -0.21
CA LEU A 437 -2.30 7.79 0.82
C LEU A 437 -3.72 8.38 0.81
N PRO A 438 -4.69 7.69 0.18
CA PRO A 438 -6.02 8.23 -0.05
C PRO A 438 -6.79 8.05 1.25
N PHE A 439 -6.82 9.10 2.07
CA PHE A 439 -7.47 9.05 3.36
C PHE A 439 -8.50 10.18 3.42
N PRO A 440 -9.80 9.87 3.55
CA PRO A 440 -10.85 10.88 3.50
C PRO A 440 -10.92 11.65 4.83
N ILE A 441 -9.88 12.44 5.12
CA ILE A 441 -9.77 13.25 6.34
C ILE A 441 -10.98 14.18 6.46
N TRP A 442 -11.45 14.72 5.33
CA TRP A 442 -12.67 15.51 5.26
C TRP A 442 -13.86 14.77 5.87
N ALA A 443 -14.02 13.48 5.54
CA ALA A 443 -15.15 12.68 5.97
C ALA A 443 -15.09 12.44 7.48
N LEU A 444 -13.90 12.16 8.04
CA LEU A 444 -13.71 12.04 9.48
C LEU A 444 -14.03 13.35 10.22
N ILE A 445 -13.65 14.50 9.66
CA ILE A 445 -13.96 15.81 10.23
C ILE A 445 -15.47 16.07 10.17
N VAL A 446 -16.11 15.88 9.01
CA VAL A 446 -17.54 16.13 8.79
C VAL A 446 -18.39 15.18 9.61
N VAL A 447 -18.14 13.87 9.54
CA VAL A 447 -18.84 12.86 10.35
C VAL A 447 -18.67 13.14 11.84
N GLY A 448 -17.46 13.51 12.27
CA GLY A 448 -17.20 13.91 13.65
C GLY A 448 -17.99 15.16 14.07
N LEU A 449 -18.14 16.16 13.20
CA LEU A 449 -18.94 17.37 13.46
C LEU A 449 -20.44 17.06 13.49
N LEU A 450 -20.94 16.22 12.59
CA LEU A 450 -22.33 15.78 12.58
C LEU A 450 -22.67 14.95 13.82
N ALA A 451 -21.82 13.99 14.17
CA ALA A 451 -21.93 13.20 15.40
C ALA A 451 -21.89 14.10 16.63
N PHE A 452 -21.00 15.10 16.64
CA PHE A 452 -20.95 16.12 17.68
C PHE A 452 -22.29 16.87 17.81
N ILE A 453 -22.86 17.39 16.72
CA ILE A 453 -24.17 18.09 16.74
C ILE A 453 -25.29 17.19 17.27
N MET A 454 -25.38 15.93 16.81
CA MET A 454 -26.34 14.95 17.34
C MET A 454 -26.12 14.70 18.83
N SER A 455 -24.87 14.72 19.28
CA SER A 455 -24.50 14.57 20.69
C SER A 455 -25.00 15.74 21.57
N LEU A 456 -25.30 16.90 20.99
CA LEU A 456 -25.82 18.08 21.70
C LEU A 456 -27.34 18.08 21.86
N VAL A 457 -28.03 17.17 21.18
CA VAL A 457 -29.48 17.07 21.25
C VAL A 457 -29.96 16.71 22.66
N ALA A 458 -30.92 17.48 23.17
CA ALA A 458 -31.46 17.37 24.52
C ALA A 458 -30.37 17.34 25.61
N GLN A 459 -29.22 17.98 25.37
CA GLN A 459 -28.08 17.95 26.28
C GLN A 459 -28.17 19.09 27.31
N ARG A 460 -27.73 18.82 28.55
CA ARG A 460 -27.61 19.87 29.58
C ARG A 460 -26.42 20.79 29.29
N PRO A 461 -26.51 22.11 29.55
CA PRO A 461 -25.46 23.09 29.20
C PRO A 461 -24.05 22.72 29.67
N ARG A 462 -23.87 22.26 30.91
CA ARG A 462 -22.55 21.85 31.43
C ARG A 462 -21.93 20.71 30.61
N ARG A 463 -22.71 19.69 30.26
CA ARG A 463 -22.24 18.57 29.44
C ARG A 463 -22.03 19.00 27.99
N ALA A 464 -22.80 19.97 27.49
CA ALA A 464 -22.57 20.58 26.19
C ALA A 464 -21.22 21.30 26.16
N GLY A 465 -20.92 22.15 27.15
CA GLY A 465 -19.61 22.84 27.25
C GLY A 465 -18.41 21.90 27.28
N LEU A 466 -18.49 20.76 27.98
CA LEU A 466 -17.45 19.70 27.93
C LEU A 466 -17.31 19.07 26.54
N LYS A 467 -18.43 18.87 25.83
CA LYS A 467 -18.43 18.38 24.46
C LYS A 467 -17.84 19.40 23.48
N TYR A 468 -18.06 20.70 23.72
CA TYR A 468 -17.46 21.77 22.92
C TYR A 468 -15.93 21.74 23.06
N LEU A 469 -15.44 21.61 24.30
CA LEU A 469 -14.00 21.51 24.58
C LEU A 469 -13.37 20.29 23.89
N THR A 470 -13.95 19.11 24.09
CA THR A 470 -13.43 17.86 23.51
C THR A 470 -13.44 17.89 21.98
N ARG A 471 -14.52 18.40 21.36
CA ARG A 471 -14.56 18.54 19.90
C ARG A 471 -13.59 19.62 19.40
N GLY A 472 -13.43 20.71 20.14
CA GLY A 472 -12.47 21.76 19.81
C GLY A 472 -11.03 21.24 19.81
N ILE A 473 -10.63 20.45 20.82
CA ILE A 473 -9.33 19.78 20.86
C ILE A 473 -9.17 18.82 19.67
N ALA A 474 -10.21 18.04 19.35
CA ALA A 474 -10.16 17.11 18.22
C ALA A 474 -9.95 17.82 16.87
N LEU A 475 -10.43 19.06 16.70
CA LEU A 475 -10.19 19.86 15.48
C LEU A 475 -8.77 20.42 15.39
N LEU A 476 -7.96 20.35 16.45
CA LEU A 476 -6.54 20.70 16.39
C LEU A 476 -5.68 19.52 15.89
N LEU A 477 -6.18 18.29 15.96
CA LEU A 477 -5.45 17.09 15.57
C LEU A 477 -5.01 17.06 14.10
N PRO A 478 -5.81 17.50 13.11
CA PRO A 478 -5.38 17.49 11.71
C PRO A 478 -4.07 18.24 11.47
N LEU A 479 -3.87 19.40 12.10
CA LEU A 479 -2.61 20.14 12.02
C LEU A 479 -1.45 19.34 12.63
N ILE A 480 -1.64 18.80 13.84
CA ILE A 480 -0.61 18.02 14.53
C ILE A 480 -0.23 16.79 13.72
N ILE A 481 -1.21 16.04 13.23
CA ILE A 481 -1.01 14.85 12.40
C ILE A 481 -0.29 15.22 11.11
N THR A 482 -0.69 16.31 10.45
CA THR A 482 -0.03 16.80 9.23
C THR A 482 1.45 17.08 9.48
N LEU A 483 1.79 17.79 10.57
CA LEU A 483 3.19 18.09 10.90
C LEU A 483 3.99 16.83 11.25
N VAL A 484 3.38 15.86 11.94
CA VAL A 484 4.02 14.57 12.25
C VAL A 484 4.28 13.76 10.98
N VAL A 485 3.30 13.71 10.07
CA VAL A 485 3.42 13.03 8.77
C VAL A 485 4.53 13.66 7.94
N VAL A 486 4.53 14.98 7.79
CA VAL A 486 5.56 15.68 7.01
C VAL A 486 6.94 15.50 7.64
N GLY A 487 7.05 15.61 8.97
CA GLY A 487 8.32 15.38 9.67
C GLY A 487 8.81 13.93 9.62
N SER A 488 7.95 12.97 9.25
CA SER A 488 8.28 11.55 9.14
C SER A 488 8.23 11.03 7.69
N LEU A 489 8.11 11.92 6.70
CA LEU A 489 7.75 11.56 5.34
C LEU A 489 8.78 10.62 4.69
N VAL A 490 10.07 10.89 4.87
CA VAL A 490 11.16 10.05 4.34
C VAL A 490 11.06 8.62 4.88
N GLY A 491 10.91 8.46 6.19
CA GLY A 491 10.79 7.14 6.82
C GLY A 491 9.49 6.41 6.45
N LEU A 492 8.41 7.15 6.20
CA LEU A 492 7.14 6.60 5.77
C LEU A 492 7.22 6.06 4.34
N LEU A 493 7.86 6.79 3.43
CA LEU A 493 8.00 6.36 2.03
C LEU A 493 9.02 5.25 1.84
N SER A 494 10.11 5.25 2.62
CA SER A 494 11.05 4.13 2.62
C SER A 494 10.36 2.82 3.03
N GLY A 495 9.40 2.88 3.95
CA GLY A 495 8.62 1.70 4.37
C GLY A 495 7.50 1.29 3.41
N PHE A 496 7.24 2.04 2.34
CA PHE A 496 6.30 1.65 1.28
C PHE A 496 7.02 1.17 0.01
N ASN A 497 8.35 1.02 0.09
CA ASN A 497 9.21 0.69 -1.04
C ASN A 497 8.87 1.48 -2.31
N VAL A 498 8.45 2.74 -2.12
CA VAL A 498 8.23 3.67 -3.23
C VAL A 498 9.58 3.74 -3.95
N PRO A 499 9.63 3.62 -5.29
CA PRO A 499 10.84 3.89 -6.03
C PRO A 499 11.16 5.39 -5.92
N ILE A 500 11.64 5.83 -4.76
CA ILE A 500 12.37 7.09 -4.60
C ILE A 500 13.78 6.90 -5.17
N GLY A 501 13.92 6.10 -6.25
CA GLY A 501 15.18 5.77 -6.90
C GLY A 501 15.90 6.98 -7.51
N ASP A 502 15.38 8.17 -7.24
CA ASP A 502 15.99 9.45 -7.52
C ASP A 502 16.42 10.08 -6.19
N ALA A 503 17.73 10.09 -5.96
CA ALA A 503 18.35 10.75 -4.81
C ALA A 503 17.96 12.24 -4.71
N SER A 504 17.50 12.85 -5.81
CA SER A 504 16.95 14.21 -5.85
C SER A 504 15.64 14.32 -5.08
N MET A 505 14.73 13.35 -5.23
CA MET A 505 13.45 13.37 -4.53
C MET A 505 13.65 13.11 -3.04
N GLU A 506 14.54 12.19 -2.67
CA GLU A 506 14.89 11.96 -1.27
C GLU A 506 15.45 13.25 -0.62
N GLU A 507 16.34 13.95 -1.31
CA GLU A 507 16.92 15.22 -0.83
C GLU A 507 15.86 16.33 -0.69
N VAL A 508 14.94 16.45 -1.66
CA VAL A 508 13.80 17.41 -1.60
C VAL A 508 12.91 17.12 -0.39
N LEU A 509 12.50 15.87 -0.21
CA LEU A 509 11.61 15.46 0.88
C LEU A 509 12.30 15.56 2.25
N SER A 510 13.58 15.22 2.33
CA SER A 510 14.41 15.37 3.53
C SER A 510 14.51 16.84 3.95
N THR A 511 14.72 17.75 2.98
CA THR A 511 14.75 19.20 3.23
C THR A 511 13.43 19.68 3.83
N ILE A 512 12.29 19.30 3.25
CA ILE A 512 10.95 19.65 3.76
C ILE A 512 10.74 19.07 5.17
N ALA A 513 11.07 17.79 5.37
CA ALA A 513 10.89 17.10 6.65
C ALA A 513 11.73 17.70 7.79
N SER A 514 12.89 18.28 7.47
CA SER A 514 13.77 18.93 8.45
C SER A 514 13.17 20.21 9.06
N ASN A 515 12.31 20.90 8.33
CA ASN A 515 11.61 22.11 8.78
C ASN A 515 10.13 22.07 8.36
N PRO A 516 9.30 21.25 9.03
CA PRO A 516 7.96 20.95 8.57
C PRO A 516 6.99 22.14 8.68
N LEU A 517 7.34 23.24 9.37
CA LEU A 517 6.44 24.39 9.52
C LEU A 517 6.34 25.25 8.24
N GLY A 518 7.39 25.25 7.42
CA GLY A 518 7.46 26.03 6.19
C GLY A 518 8.88 26.46 5.84
N GLY A 519 9.09 26.78 4.57
CA GLY A 519 10.37 27.23 4.07
C GLY A 519 10.30 27.70 2.62
N ASP A 520 11.31 28.48 2.25
CA ASP A 520 11.57 28.97 0.89
C ASP A 520 13.09 28.92 0.70
N VAL A 521 13.59 27.89 0.02
CA VAL A 521 15.02 27.61 -0.13
C VAL A 521 15.34 27.06 -1.52
N GLU A 522 16.59 27.16 -1.93
CA GLU A 522 17.11 26.45 -3.11
C GLU A 522 17.95 25.25 -2.66
N VAL A 523 17.75 24.10 -3.29
CA VAL A 523 18.46 22.85 -3.04
C VAL A 523 19.12 22.39 -4.33
N VAL A 524 20.35 21.87 -4.24
CA VAL A 524 21.03 21.24 -5.37
C VAL A 524 20.84 19.75 -5.26
N THR A 525 20.22 19.18 -6.29
CA THR A 525 19.90 17.76 -6.37
C THR A 525 20.73 17.08 -7.47
N PRO A 526 20.99 15.77 -7.37
CA PRO A 526 21.79 15.03 -8.35
C PRO A 526 21.23 15.09 -9.79
N ASP A 527 19.92 14.91 -9.96
CA ASP A 527 19.28 14.72 -11.26
C ASP A 527 18.47 15.94 -11.74
N TYR A 528 17.87 16.71 -10.81
CA TYR A 528 17.13 17.94 -11.19
C TYR A 528 18.01 19.20 -11.22
N GLY A 529 19.26 19.11 -10.74
CA GLY A 529 20.11 20.27 -10.56
C GLY A 529 19.57 21.21 -9.48
N THR A 530 19.52 22.52 -9.74
CA THR A 530 19.04 23.51 -8.77
C THR A 530 17.51 23.58 -8.76
N VAL A 531 16.93 23.22 -7.60
CA VAL A 531 15.49 23.19 -7.34
C VAL A 531 15.13 24.25 -6.31
N GLY A 532 14.27 25.20 -6.68
CA GLY A 532 13.62 26.10 -5.74
C GLY A 532 12.47 25.40 -5.04
N LEU A 533 12.44 25.40 -3.71
CA LEU A 533 11.43 24.74 -2.89
C LEU A 533 10.68 25.76 -2.04
N LEU A 534 9.35 25.71 -2.09
CA LEU A 534 8.45 26.51 -1.27
C LEU A 534 7.44 25.59 -0.60
N TRP A 535 7.32 25.64 0.73
CA TRP A 535 6.37 24.81 1.45
C TRP A 535 5.82 25.46 2.71
N GLY A 536 4.70 24.94 3.19
CA GLY A 536 4.16 25.34 4.48
C GLY A 536 2.77 24.80 4.78
N ILE A 537 2.30 25.17 5.96
CA ILE A 537 0.95 24.84 6.43
C ILE A 537 -0.08 25.50 5.51
N GLY A 538 -1.00 24.69 4.99
CA GLY A 538 -2.09 25.13 4.12
C GLY A 538 -3.21 25.85 4.89
N ILE A 539 -4.01 26.62 4.15
CA ILE A 539 -5.10 27.45 4.71
C ILE A 539 -6.13 26.63 5.50
N GLY A 540 -6.40 25.39 5.09
CA GLY A 540 -7.33 24.49 5.75
C GLY A 540 -6.92 24.16 7.18
N ALA A 541 -5.63 23.94 7.42
CA ALA A 541 -5.12 23.65 8.76
C ALA A 541 -5.26 24.86 9.69
N TYR A 542 -5.03 26.08 9.18
CA TYR A 542 -5.31 27.31 9.95
C TYR A 542 -6.80 27.47 10.26
N VAL A 543 -7.67 27.26 9.28
CA VAL A 543 -9.13 27.34 9.45
C VAL A 543 -9.63 26.33 10.49
N LEU A 544 -9.16 25.09 10.44
CA LEU A 544 -9.48 24.06 11.43
C LEU A 544 -8.95 24.39 12.83
N THR A 545 -7.76 24.98 12.91
CA THR A 545 -7.19 25.45 14.18
C THR A 545 -8.06 26.55 14.80
N VAL A 546 -8.46 27.56 14.00
CA VAL A 546 -9.38 28.62 14.45
C VAL A 546 -10.73 28.03 14.86
N ALA A 547 -11.28 27.09 14.08
CA ALA A 547 -12.50 26.38 14.43
C ALA A 547 -12.38 25.68 15.79
N GLY A 548 -11.29 24.95 16.03
CA GLY A 548 -10.99 24.29 17.29
C GLY A 548 -10.90 25.26 18.47
N LEU A 549 -10.18 26.36 18.30
CA LEU A 549 -10.03 27.41 19.33
C LEU A 549 -11.37 28.08 19.67
N LEU A 550 -12.23 28.34 18.68
CA LEU A 550 -13.58 28.87 18.89
C LEU A 550 -14.45 27.92 19.71
N LEU A 551 -14.38 26.61 19.42
CA LEU A 551 -15.09 25.58 20.18
C LEU A 551 -14.59 25.49 21.62
N ILE A 552 -13.27 25.55 21.82
CA ILE A 552 -12.64 25.55 23.15
C ILE A 552 -13.10 26.78 23.94
N ALA A 553 -12.97 27.97 23.36
CA ALA A 553 -13.38 29.23 23.99
C ALA A 553 -14.88 29.23 24.33
N GLY A 554 -15.73 28.78 23.40
CA GLY A 554 -17.16 28.65 23.63
C GLY A 554 -17.50 27.65 24.73
N GLY A 555 -16.79 26.51 24.78
CA GLY A 555 -16.89 25.53 25.86
C GLY A 555 -16.55 26.11 27.23
N VAL A 556 -15.44 26.84 27.33
CA VAL A 556 -15.02 27.52 28.57
C VAL A 556 -16.07 28.53 29.03
N LEU A 557 -16.57 29.38 28.13
CA LEU A 557 -17.60 30.38 28.46
C LEU A 557 -18.90 29.76 28.98
N VAL A 558 -19.36 28.67 28.36
CA VAL A 558 -20.56 27.92 28.79
C VAL A 558 -20.35 27.25 30.15
N LEU A 559 -19.13 26.79 30.46
CA LEU A 559 -18.80 26.20 31.76
C LEU A 559 -18.68 27.26 32.86
N MET A 560 -18.20 28.47 32.53
CA MET A 560 -18.01 29.57 33.48
C MET A 560 -19.29 30.34 33.79
N SER A 561 -20.26 30.42 32.87
CA SER A 561 -21.48 31.22 33.03
C SER A 561 -22.30 30.82 34.27
N ARG A 562 -22.29 29.54 34.67
CA ARG A 562 -22.99 29.06 35.87
C ARG A 562 -22.24 29.27 37.19
N LYS A 563 -20.92 29.46 37.19
CA LYS A 563 -20.18 29.77 38.44
C LYS A 563 -20.64 31.11 39.04
N ARG A 564 -21.15 32.03 38.21
CA ARG A 564 -21.66 33.35 38.65
C ARG A 564 -23.12 33.35 39.12
N GLU A 565 -23.96 32.44 38.63
CA GLU A 565 -25.38 32.35 39.07
C GLU A 565 -25.56 31.63 40.42
N ALA A 566 -24.56 30.89 40.90
CA ALA A 566 -24.62 30.14 42.15
C ALA A 566 -24.04 30.89 43.37
N ALA A 567 -23.62 32.16 43.24
CA ALA A 567 -23.18 32.97 44.38
C ALA A 567 -24.43 33.52 45.10
N PRO A 568 -24.68 33.17 46.38
CA PRO A 568 -25.83 33.70 47.10
C PRO A 568 -25.63 35.19 47.33
N ALA A 569 -26.64 36.00 46.98
CA ALA A 569 -26.69 37.40 47.37
C ALA A 569 -26.74 37.47 48.90
N THR A 570 -25.65 37.94 49.52
CA THR A 570 -25.63 38.33 50.92
C THR A 570 -26.58 39.50 51.13
N THR A 571 -27.80 39.19 51.56
CA THR A 571 -28.74 40.19 52.08
C THR A 571 -28.19 40.74 53.40
N MET A 572 -27.76 42.01 53.41
CA MET A 572 -27.46 42.72 54.65
C MET A 572 -28.76 43.00 55.44
N PRO A 573 -28.78 42.81 56.77
CA PRO A 573 -29.94 43.20 57.58
C PRO A 573 -30.10 44.73 57.60
N GLN A 574 -31.30 45.22 57.35
CA GLN A 574 -31.66 46.61 57.60
C GLN A 574 -31.59 46.90 59.11
N GLU A 575 -30.81 47.91 59.49
CA GLU A 575 -30.88 48.55 60.79
C GLU A 575 -32.28 49.17 60.98
N ILE A 576 -32.93 48.80 62.08
CA ILE A 576 -34.09 49.50 62.62
C ILE A 576 -33.56 50.67 63.45
N GLN A 577 -33.78 51.90 63.02
CA GLN A 577 -33.68 53.09 63.86
C GLN A 577 -35.08 53.60 64.23
N SER A 578 -35.26 53.75 65.55
CA SER A 578 -36.30 54.43 66.35
C SER A 578 -37.76 54.06 66.13
#